data_AF-A0AAD7WNV3-F1
#
_entry.id   AF-A0AAD7WNV3-F1
#
_cell.length_a   1.000
_cell.length_b   1.000
_cell.length_c   1.000
_cell.angle_alpha   90.00
_cell.angle_beta   90.00
_cell.angle_gamma   90.00
#
_symmetry.space_group_name_H-M   'P 1'
#
loop_
_entity.id
_entity.type
_entity.pdbx_description
1 polymer ?
#
loop_
_entity_poly.entity_id
_entity_poly.type
_entity_poly.pdbx_seq_one_letter_code
_entity_poly.pdbx_strand_id
1 'polypeptide(L)'
;MKVYSGLEAALANEFELRLRDSPQSQRSRRLLGGHFTHGFLPALADQTRHLFPVGERADVEGDIRQLDSLWETTVESSQWRWKRDGSHNGVCQEMMDFVNDTYSLVASEMEQILAVEERKHQEEEELDLVEAESVWALVARRRPQSVESGYLHLSMRRDTAYHNTGPGEQGVGLTPPPLHCTESEVLGGALSAVLTSDPSRMQEVCERLMGRMLPAALRTSVWIDKLLKSDASSSDCTRSLERRERERFGRTVERRVALLKLRSATRSPISGLIENAVVEVYERTPCMQAFATSERMIGESCKALNILYVHSGVYQPGLVHWLFPLQIAFQQRTAKAEHCYELSMYLHLLSEGPLPSGAEVSAMAESVMSRVDEQDPRLSAHLRLCASRNGILDPKDDAVQLLTQEREKEREDLDITYATEPHLAATRELLENPAVFLCKWMGEGFLGVLDLPAVLLVWDQLFMQDWSRTVMEDFCLALLMLLRDALLAASDY
;
A
#
# COMPACT_ATOMS: atom_id res chain seq x y z
N MET A 1 48.31 -14.91 -19.31
CA MET A 1 48.32 -14.17 -20.59
C MET A 1 48.34 -15.14 -21.77
N LYS A 2 47.55 -14.87 -22.82
CA LYS A 2 47.50 -15.55 -24.15
C LYS A 2 46.36 -16.56 -24.44
N VAL A 3 45.19 -16.42 -23.82
CA VAL A 3 43.95 -16.98 -24.39
C VAL A 3 43.00 -15.84 -24.74
N TYR A 4 42.67 -14.98 -23.77
CA TYR A 4 41.80 -13.81 -24.00
C TYR A 4 42.35 -12.80 -25.00
N SER A 5 43.63 -12.41 -24.93
CA SER A 5 44.21 -11.49 -25.93
C SER A 5 44.18 -12.03 -27.37
N GLY A 6 44.13 -13.36 -27.54
CA GLY A 6 43.98 -13.99 -28.85
C GLY A 6 42.53 -14.02 -29.33
N LEU A 7 41.58 -14.18 -28.40
CA LEU A 7 40.15 -14.20 -28.68
C LEU A 7 39.60 -12.78 -28.92
N GLU A 8 40.06 -11.79 -28.16
CA GLU A 8 39.75 -10.37 -28.35
C GLU A 8 40.25 -9.86 -29.70
N ALA A 9 41.47 -10.25 -30.09
CA ALA A 9 42.02 -9.93 -31.41
C ALA A 9 41.29 -10.67 -32.55
N ALA A 10 40.85 -11.91 -32.33
CA ALA A 10 40.06 -12.66 -33.31
C ALA A 10 38.65 -12.07 -33.49
N LEU A 11 38.00 -11.68 -32.39
CA LEU A 11 36.70 -11.01 -32.41
C LEU A 11 36.81 -9.65 -33.11
N ALA A 12 37.84 -8.87 -32.81
CA ALA A 12 38.08 -7.58 -33.46
C ALA A 12 38.27 -7.73 -34.98
N ASN A 13 39.02 -8.73 -35.43
CA ASN A 13 39.19 -9.02 -36.86
C ASN A 13 37.89 -9.45 -37.53
N GLU A 14 37.08 -10.30 -36.91
CA GLU A 14 35.82 -10.76 -37.49
C GLU A 14 34.77 -9.62 -37.51
N PHE A 15 34.83 -8.74 -36.51
CA PHE A 15 34.05 -7.50 -36.47
C PHE A 15 34.45 -6.53 -37.59
N GLU A 16 35.75 -6.33 -37.84
CA GLU A 16 36.21 -5.53 -38.98
C GLU A 16 35.85 -6.15 -40.34
N LEU A 17 35.87 -7.49 -40.46
CA LEU A 17 35.55 -8.18 -41.71
C LEU A 17 34.07 -8.12 -42.07
N ARG A 18 33.16 -8.25 -41.09
CA ARG A 18 31.72 -8.39 -41.36
C ARG A 18 30.92 -7.10 -41.24
N LEU A 19 31.38 -6.16 -40.44
CA LEU A 19 30.57 -4.99 -40.03
C LEU A 19 31.14 -3.65 -40.50
N ARG A 20 32.18 -3.63 -41.36
CA ARG A 20 32.76 -2.37 -41.86
C ARG A 20 31.78 -1.53 -42.69
N ASP A 21 30.93 -2.19 -43.47
CA ASP A 21 30.12 -1.55 -44.52
C ASP A 21 28.60 -1.50 -44.22
N SER A 22 28.17 -1.90 -43.01
CA SER A 22 26.75 -1.88 -42.63
C SER A 22 26.41 -0.68 -41.72
N PRO A 23 25.32 0.08 -41.98
CA PRO A 23 24.85 1.14 -41.08
C PRO A 23 24.41 0.62 -39.71
N GLN A 24 24.10 -0.68 -39.57
CA GLN A 24 23.82 -1.32 -38.27
C GLN A 24 25.08 -1.48 -37.41
N SER A 25 26.27 -1.47 -38.00
CA SER A 25 27.53 -1.64 -37.28
C SER A 25 27.79 -0.57 -36.23
N GLN A 26 27.27 0.64 -36.42
CA GLN A 26 27.43 1.73 -35.44
C GLN A 26 26.69 1.45 -34.13
N ARG A 27 25.64 0.61 -34.15
CA ARG A 27 24.85 0.24 -32.97
C ARG A 27 25.50 -0.90 -32.19
N SER A 28 25.91 -1.96 -32.88
CA SER A 28 26.67 -3.07 -32.29
C SER A 28 28.01 -2.61 -31.68
N ARG A 29 28.60 -1.52 -32.21
CA ARG A 29 29.79 -0.86 -31.62
C ARG A 29 29.56 -0.28 -30.22
N ARG A 30 28.34 0.16 -29.88
CA ARG A 30 28.02 0.69 -28.53
C ARG A 30 28.01 -0.40 -27.48
N LEU A 31 27.54 -1.59 -27.84
CA LEU A 31 27.42 -2.75 -26.94
C LEU A 31 28.77 -3.37 -26.56
N LEU A 32 29.79 -3.23 -27.41
CA LEU A 32 31.15 -3.73 -27.13
C LEU A 32 31.92 -2.87 -26.11
N GLY A 33 31.41 -1.70 -25.74
CA GLY A 33 32.02 -0.83 -24.74
C GLY A 33 33.25 -0.04 -25.23
N GLY A 34 33.50 1.09 -24.56
CA GLY A 34 34.60 2.00 -24.90
C GLY A 34 35.99 1.38 -24.73
N HIS A 35 36.16 0.51 -23.73
CA HIS A 35 37.46 -0.11 -23.45
C HIS A 35 37.91 -1.10 -24.53
N PHE A 36 37.01 -1.95 -25.03
CA PHE A 36 37.30 -2.89 -26.10
C PHE A 36 37.61 -2.18 -27.43
N THR A 37 36.80 -1.16 -27.76
CA THR A 37 36.97 -0.36 -28.99
C THR A 37 38.26 0.45 -28.97
N HIS A 38 38.62 1.06 -27.85
CA HIS A 38 39.91 1.75 -27.71
C HIS A 38 41.12 0.81 -27.73
N GLY A 39 40.99 -0.41 -27.20
CA GLY A 39 42.09 -1.38 -27.10
C GLY A 39 42.38 -2.14 -28.40
N PHE A 40 41.35 -2.57 -29.11
CA PHE A 40 41.48 -3.50 -30.24
C PHE A 40 41.01 -2.94 -31.59
N LEU A 41 40.29 -1.80 -31.60
CA LEU A 41 39.76 -1.15 -32.80
C LEU A 41 40.08 0.36 -32.83
N PRO A 42 41.36 0.77 -32.70
CA PRO A 42 41.73 2.18 -32.47
C PRO A 42 41.37 3.10 -33.65
N ALA A 43 41.27 2.58 -34.87
CA ALA A 43 40.86 3.35 -36.05
C ALA A 43 39.38 3.79 -36.01
N LEU A 44 38.57 3.19 -35.14
CA LEU A 44 37.13 3.39 -35.02
C LEU A 44 36.72 4.14 -33.74
N ALA A 45 37.65 4.32 -32.80
CA ALA A 45 37.40 4.90 -31.49
C ALA A 45 37.07 6.41 -31.50
N ASP A 46 37.47 7.13 -32.56
CA ASP A 46 37.21 8.58 -32.68
C ASP A 46 35.79 8.90 -33.22
N GLN A 47 35.04 7.91 -33.71
CA GLN A 47 33.71 8.13 -34.31
C GLN A 47 32.53 7.95 -33.33
N THR A 48 32.75 7.35 -32.15
CA THR A 48 31.70 7.09 -31.14
C THR A 48 31.28 8.34 -30.36
N ARG A 49 31.97 9.48 -30.51
CA ARG A 49 31.68 10.73 -29.77
C ARG A 49 30.59 11.61 -30.39
N HIS A 50 30.12 11.33 -31.60
CA HIS A 50 29.04 12.12 -32.21
C HIS A 50 27.65 11.57 -31.85
N LEU A 51 27.03 12.23 -30.87
CA LEU A 51 25.64 12.09 -30.47
C LEU A 51 24.70 12.47 -31.63
N PHE A 52 23.80 11.54 -32.01
CA PHE A 52 22.60 11.81 -32.80
C PHE A 52 21.36 11.44 -31.97
N PRO A 53 20.21 12.09 -32.22
CA PRO A 53 19.16 12.27 -31.22
C PRO A 53 18.41 10.97 -30.90
N VAL A 54 18.00 10.89 -29.63
CA VAL A 54 17.06 9.92 -29.08
C VAL A 54 15.72 10.11 -29.82
N GLY A 55 15.30 9.11 -30.59
CA GLY A 55 14.05 9.20 -31.36
C GLY A 55 13.57 7.91 -32.02
N GLU A 56 14.41 6.90 -32.23
CA GLU A 56 13.98 5.62 -32.78
C GLU A 56 14.08 4.51 -31.72
N ARG A 57 12.93 3.95 -31.30
CA ARG A 57 12.88 2.62 -30.67
C ARG A 57 13.37 1.61 -31.69
N ALA A 58 14.67 1.33 -31.68
CA ALA A 58 15.30 0.30 -32.49
C ALA A 58 15.33 -1.04 -31.73
N ASP A 59 15.23 -2.14 -32.48
CA ASP A 59 15.22 -3.53 -32.03
C ASP A 59 16.56 -3.94 -31.38
N VAL A 60 16.74 -3.61 -30.10
CA VAL A 60 17.91 -3.96 -29.28
C VAL A 60 18.12 -5.47 -29.21
N GLU A 61 17.04 -6.24 -29.28
CA GLU A 61 17.09 -7.70 -29.17
C GLU A 61 17.69 -8.34 -30.44
N GLY A 62 17.42 -7.76 -31.62
CA GLY A 62 18.08 -8.12 -32.88
C GLY A 62 19.59 -7.87 -32.87
N ASP A 63 20.03 -6.74 -32.31
CA ASP A 63 21.45 -6.36 -32.23
C ASP A 63 22.25 -7.27 -31.28
N ILE A 64 21.64 -7.70 -30.17
CA ILE A 64 22.23 -8.66 -29.22
C ILE A 64 22.39 -10.04 -29.88
N ARG A 65 21.34 -10.54 -30.55
CA ARG A 65 21.40 -11.84 -31.26
C ARG A 65 22.46 -11.86 -32.35
N GLN A 66 22.69 -10.73 -33.02
CA GLN A 66 23.75 -10.62 -34.03
C GLN A 66 25.15 -10.71 -33.40
N LEU A 67 25.37 -10.06 -32.25
CA LEU A 67 26.64 -10.14 -31.51
C LEU A 67 26.89 -11.55 -30.97
N ASP A 68 25.85 -12.22 -30.45
CA ASP A 68 25.95 -13.61 -30.01
C ASP A 68 26.34 -14.54 -31.18
N SER A 69 25.71 -14.37 -32.35
CA SER A 69 26.06 -15.16 -33.54
C SER A 69 27.51 -14.95 -34.00
N LEU A 70 28.02 -13.72 -33.87
CA LEU A 70 29.41 -13.37 -34.21
C LEU A 70 30.38 -13.98 -33.20
N TRP A 71 30.03 -13.95 -31.92
CA TRP A 71 30.79 -14.58 -30.87
C TRP A 71 30.90 -16.10 -31.08
N GLU A 72 29.78 -16.78 -31.32
CA GLU A 72 29.74 -18.22 -31.61
C GLU A 72 30.60 -18.55 -32.84
N THR A 73 30.49 -17.78 -33.92
CA THR A 73 31.30 -18.02 -35.13
C THR A 73 32.81 -17.79 -34.88
N THR A 74 33.15 -16.85 -34.01
CA THR A 74 34.55 -16.55 -33.63
C THR A 74 35.12 -17.68 -32.75
N VAL A 75 34.31 -18.23 -31.85
CA VAL A 75 34.68 -19.37 -31.01
C VAL A 75 34.80 -20.67 -31.82
N GLU A 76 33.95 -20.87 -32.83
CA GLU A 76 34.03 -22.04 -33.71
C GLU A 76 35.21 -21.99 -34.69
N SER A 77 35.51 -20.81 -35.25
CA SER A 77 36.62 -20.61 -36.19
C SER A 77 37.99 -20.64 -35.50
N SER A 78 38.04 -20.32 -34.21
CA SER A 78 39.26 -20.39 -33.42
C SER A 78 39.35 -21.75 -32.74
N GLN A 79 40.25 -22.63 -33.22
CA GLN A 79 40.41 -24.04 -32.79
C GLN A 79 40.87 -24.23 -31.31
N TRP A 80 40.24 -23.59 -30.33
CA TRP A 80 40.58 -23.68 -28.92
C TRP A 80 39.88 -24.86 -28.28
N ARG A 81 40.57 -26.01 -28.25
CA ARG A 81 40.16 -27.15 -27.41
C ARG A 81 40.30 -26.75 -25.94
N TRP A 82 39.17 -26.49 -25.27
CA TRP A 82 39.09 -26.46 -23.81
C TRP A 82 39.58 -27.81 -23.25
N LYS A 83 40.81 -27.85 -22.71
CA LYS A 83 41.24 -28.96 -21.86
C LYS A 83 40.69 -28.73 -20.47
N ARG A 84 39.75 -29.58 -20.07
CA ARG A 84 39.16 -29.63 -18.74
C ARG A 84 40.17 -30.26 -17.77
N ASP A 85 41.11 -29.47 -17.25
CA ASP A 85 42.00 -29.93 -16.18
C ASP A 85 41.29 -29.78 -14.83
N GLY A 86 41.08 -30.93 -14.18
CA GLY A 86 40.25 -31.08 -12.99
C GLY A 86 40.96 -30.73 -11.69
N SER A 87 40.98 -29.45 -11.32
CA SER A 87 41.07 -29.06 -9.91
C SER A 87 40.08 -27.95 -9.59
N HIS A 88 38.94 -28.31 -9.00
CA HIS A 88 38.10 -27.37 -8.28
C HIS A 88 38.81 -26.97 -6.99
N ASN A 89 39.29 -25.73 -6.94
CA ASN A 89 39.25 -24.85 -5.77
C ASN A 89 39.90 -23.51 -6.13
N GLY A 90 39.08 -22.47 -6.22
CA GLY A 90 39.50 -21.10 -6.52
C GLY A 90 38.95 -20.63 -7.86
N VAL A 91 37.96 -19.73 -7.81
CA VAL A 91 37.58 -18.91 -8.96
C VAL A 91 38.86 -18.21 -9.42
N CYS A 92 39.27 -18.42 -10.68
CA CYS A 92 40.43 -17.76 -11.24
C CYS A 92 40.26 -16.25 -11.12
N GLN A 93 41.34 -15.54 -10.76
CA GLN A 93 41.32 -14.08 -10.58
C GLN A 93 40.71 -13.37 -11.80
N GLU A 94 40.93 -13.90 -12.99
CA GLU A 94 40.36 -13.34 -14.23
C GLU A 94 38.82 -13.45 -14.30
N MET A 95 38.21 -14.45 -13.67
CA MET A 95 36.75 -14.59 -13.57
C MET A 95 36.17 -13.68 -12.47
N MET A 96 36.95 -13.40 -11.42
CA MET A 96 36.60 -12.36 -10.44
C MET A 96 36.67 -10.97 -11.08
N ASP A 97 37.70 -10.72 -11.90
CA ASP A 97 37.87 -9.45 -12.61
C ASP A 97 36.76 -9.26 -13.65
N PHE A 98 36.39 -10.30 -14.42
CA PHE A 98 35.23 -10.24 -15.32
C PHE A 98 33.91 -9.97 -14.59
N VAL A 99 33.65 -10.64 -13.46
CA VAL A 99 32.44 -10.42 -12.67
C VAL A 99 32.43 -9.00 -12.10
N ASN A 100 33.55 -8.50 -11.61
CA ASN A 100 33.67 -7.14 -11.09
C ASN A 100 33.54 -6.08 -12.19
N ASP A 101 34.13 -6.30 -13.36
CA ASP A 101 34.04 -5.40 -14.50
C ASP A 101 32.61 -5.36 -15.04
N THR A 102 31.96 -6.53 -15.17
CA THR A 102 30.56 -6.63 -15.57
C THR A 102 29.64 -5.95 -14.54
N TYR A 103 29.91 -6.14 -13.24
CA TYR A 103 29.16 -5.49 -12.17
C TYR A 103 29.36 -3.98 -12.19
N SER A 104 30.58 -3.50 -12.43
CA SER A 104 30.89 -2.06 -12.51
C SER A 104 30.26 -1.41 -13.75
N LEU A 105 30.22 -2.12 -14.88
CA LEU A 105 29.58 -1.66 -16.11
C LEU A 105 28.07 -1.56 -15.91
N VAL A 106 27.44 -2.60 -15.33
CA VAL A 106 26.01 -2.62 -15.04
C VAL A 106 25.63 -1.57 -14.00
N ALA A 107 26.45 -1.39 -12.95
CA ALA A 107 26.24 -0.35 -11.95
C ALA A 107 26.36 1.05 -12.56
N SER A 108 27.36 1.30 -13.40
CA SER A 108 27.56 2.56 -14.13
C SER A 108 26.39 2.87 -15.07
N GLU A 109 25.92 1.88 -15.84
CA GLU A 109 24.77 2.05 -16.73
C GLU A 109 23.46 2.22 -15.94
N MET A 110 23.28 1.52 -14.81
CA MET A 110 22.17 1.77 -13.89
C MET A 110 22.21 3.18 -13.31
N GLU A 111 23.37 3.66 -12.87
CA GLU A 111 23.54 5.03 -12.36
C GLU A 111 23.25 6.07 -13.46
N GLN A 112 23.63 5.81 -14.71
CA GLN A 112 23.27 6.69 -15.83
C GLN A 112 21.78 6.64 -16.15
N ILE A 113 21.15 5.47 -16.14
CA ILE A 113 19.70 5.33 -16.33
C ILE A 113 18.96 6.05 -15.21
N LEU A 114 19.39 5.89 -13.95
CA LEU A 114 18.84 6.59 -12.80
C LEU A 114 19.05 8.10 -12.91
N ALA A 115 20.22 8.58 -13.36
CA ALA A 115 20.47 10.01 -13.57
C ALA A 115 19.68 10.60 -14.76
N VAL A 116 19.34 9.79 -15.76
CA VAL A 116 18.45 10.16 -16.88
C VAL A 116 17.00 10.12 -16.44
N GLU A 117 16.59 9.17 -15.60
CA GLU A 117 15.25 9.12 -15.00
C GLU A 117 15.06 10.25 -13.98
N GLU A 118 16.07 10.61 -13.17
CA GLU A 118 16.01 11.78 -12.28
C GLU A 118 15.89 13.09 -13.07
N ARG A 119 16.61 13.22 -14.19
CA ARG A 119 16.46 14.37 -15.10
C ARG A 119 15.11 14.39 -15.80
N LYS A 120 14.60 13.24 -16.23
CA LYS A 120 13.24 13.13 -16.77
C LYS A 120 12.19 13.39 -15.70
N HIS A 121 12.39 12.99 -14.46
CA HIS A 121 11.52 13.32 -13.35
C HIS A 121 11.54 14.81 -13.06
N GLN A 122 12.69 15.49 -13.19
CA GLN A 122 12.79 16.95 -13.07
C GLN A 122 12.12 17.69 -14.25
N GLU A 123 12.25 17.17 -15.48
CA GLU A 123 11.61 17.74 -16.68
C GLU A 123 10.10 17.42 -16.74
N GLU A 124 9.67 16.22 -16.31
CA GLU A 124 8.27 15.84 -16.12
C GLU A 124 7.66 16.57 -14.91
N GLU A 125 8.41 16.89 -13.85
CA GLU A 125 7.95 17.80 -12.79
C GLU A 125 7.73 19.22 -13.35
N GLU A 126 8.54 19.72 -14.28
CA GLU A 126 8.30 21.01 -14.96
C GLU A 126 7.13 20.98 -15.96
N LEU A 127 6.87 19.85 -16.64
CA LEU A 127 5.77 19.67 -17.58
C LEU A 127 4.43 19.32 -16.90
N ASP A 128 4.43 18.52 -15.83
CA ASP A 128 3.26 18.22 -15.00
C ASP A 128 2.82 19.45 -14.20
N LEU A 129 3.73 20.38 -13.87
CA LEU A 129 3.36 21.70 -13.33
C LEU A 129 2.51 22.54 -14.31
N VAL A 130 2.58 22.26 -15.62
CA VAL A 130 1.84 23.00 -16.66
C VAL A 130 0.56 22.26 -17.08
N GLU A 131 0.51 20.92 -17.06
CA GLU A 131 -0.70 20.14 -17.41
C GLU A 131 -1.59 19.75 -16.22
N ALA A 132 -1.06 19.65 -14.99
CA ALA A 132 -1.86 19.37 -13.78
C ALA A 132 -2.63 20.61 -13.24
N GLU A 133 -2.46 21.78 -13.86
CA GLU A 133 -2.99 23.05 -13.37
C GLU A 133 -4.50 23.29 -13.59
N SER A 134 -5.27 22.34 -14.15
CA SER A 134 -6.57 22.71 -14.75
C SER A 134 -7.85 22.41 -13.94
N VAL A 135 -7.87 21.48 -12.98
CA VAL A 135 -9.13 21.12 -12.28
C VAL A 135 -9.10 21.45 -10.79
N TRP A 136 -8.16 20.90 -10.03
CA TRP A 136 -8.08 21.13 -8.57
C TRP A 136 -7.52 22.51 -8.22
N ALA A 137 -6.58 23.03 -9.02
CA ALA A 137 -6.10 24.39 -8.87
C ALA A 137 -7.21 25.43 -9.10
N LEU A 138 -8.22 25.14 -9.93
CA LEU A 138 -9.37 26.02 -10.15
C LEU A 138 -10.29 26.10 -8.91
N VAL A 139 -10.44 24.98 -8.21
CA VAL A 139 -11.16 24.88 -6.94
C VAL A 139 -10.35 25.52 -5.79
N ALA A 140 -9.02 25.35 -5.79
CA ALA A 140 -8.12 25.88 -4.77
C ALA A 140 -7.77 27.37 -4.93
N ARG A 141 -7.84 27.95 -6.14
CA ARG A 141 -7.47 29.35 -6.45
C ARG A 141 -8.48 30.40 -5.98
N ARG A 142 -9.62 30.03 -5.40
CA ARG A 142 -10.48 30.99 -4.67
C ARG A 142 -9.91 31.28 -3.27
N ARG A 143 -8.76 31.95 -3.22
CA ARG A 143 -8.21 32.59 -2.00
C ARG A 143 -8.38 34.12 -2.09
N PRO A 144 -8.52 34.79 -0.94
CA PRO A 144 -7.33 35.31 -0.27
C PRO A 144 -7.19 34.78 1.16
N GLN A 145 -5.94 34.51 1.55
CA GLN A 145 -5.45 34.27 2.91
C GLN A 145 -6.20 33.19 3.72
N SER A 146 -5.72 31.96 3.59
CA SER A 146 -5.95 30.92 4.59
C SER A 146 -5.36 31.41 5.91
N VAL A 147 -6.23 31.70 6.88
CA VAL A 147 -5.84 31.98 8.26
C VAL A 147 -5.01 30.79 8.75
N GLU A 148 -3.84 31.12 9.28
CA GLU A 148 -2.88 30.22 9.91
C GLU A 148 -3.56 29.31 10.95
N SER A 149 -2.90 28.19 11.19
CA SER A 149 -3.14 27.12 12.16
C SER A 149 -3.16 27.60 13.63
N GLY A 150 -3.96 28.62 13.95
CA GLY A 150 -4.10 29.16 15.31
C GLY A 150 -5.22 28.53 16.14
N TYR A 151 -6.11 27.72 15.53
CA TYR A 151 -7.30 27.19 16.19
C TYR A 151 -7.21 25.73 16.65
N LEU A 152 -6.07 25.04 16.41
CA LEU A 152 -5.82 23.69 16.96
C LEU A 152 -5.50 23.70 18.47
N HIS A 153 -5.22 24.87 19.06
CA HIS A 153 -4.83 24.98 20.47
C HIS A 153 -5.98 24.93 21.49
N LEU A 154 -7.25 24.96 21.08
CA LEU A 154 -8.37 25.02 22.03
C LEU A 154 -8.90 23.64 22.47
N SER A 155 -8.57 22.56 21.77
CA SER A 155 -8.94 21.18 22.15
C SER A 155 -7.78 20.37 22.73
N MET A 156 -6.52 20.70 22.40
CA MET A 156 -5.34 20.01 22.96
C MET A 156 -5.01 20.39 24.41
N ARG A 157 -5.80 21.26 25.04
CA ARG A 157 -5.66 21.66 26.44
C ARG A 157 -6.81 21.13 27.30
N ARG A 158 -7.13 19.84 27.16
CA ARG A 158 -7.77 19.10 28.24
C ARG A 158 -6.67 18.39 28.99
N ASP A 159 -6.29 18.98 30.13
CA ASP A 159 -5.51 18.28 31.14
C ASP A 159 -6.15 16.90 31.35
N THR A 160 -5.32 15.87 31.17
CA THR A 160 -5.61 14.45 31.36
C THR A 160 -6.26 14.22 32.73
N ALA A 161 -7.60 14.22 32.77
CA ALA A 161 -8.36 14.00 34.00
C ALA A 161 -8.53 12.51 34.35
N TYR A 162 -7.81 11.60 33.68
CA TYR A 162 -7.75 10.18 34.02
C TYR A 162 -6.30 9.68 34.06
N HIS A 163 -5.47 10.29 34.91
CA HIS A 163 -4.30 9.63 35.45
C HIS A 163 -4.62 9.13 36.87
N ASN A 164 -5.24 7.96 36.93
CA ASN A 164 -5.18 7.09 38.11
C ASN A 164 -4.34 5.86 37.76
N THR A 165 -3.04 6.09 37.52
CA THR A 165 -1.99 5.07 37.64
C THR A 165 -0.86 5.70 38.44
N GLY A 166 -0.26 4.90 39.32
CA GLY A 166 0.58 5.35 40.44
C GLY A 166 1.80 6.18 40.03
N PRO A 167 2.45 6.81 41.01
CA PRO A 167 3.56 7.73 40.77
C PRO A 167 4.79 6.93 40.33
N GLY A 168 5.08 6.87 39.03
CA GLY A 168 6.29 6.18 38.59
C GLY A 168 6.58 5.98 37.12
N GLU A 169 5.86 6.53 36.14
CA GLU A 169 6.31 6.45 34.74
C GLU A 169 6.10 7.80 34.02
N GLN A 170 7.20 8.56 33.93
CA GLN A 170 7.28 9.75 33.09
C GLN A 170 7.30 9.31 31.61
N GLY A 171 6.51 10.02 30.79
CA GLY A 171 6.21 9.71 29.40
C GLY A 171 7.39 9.25 28.56
N VAL A 172 7.35 7.97 28.17
CA VAL A 172 8.02 7.48 26.98
C VAL A 172 7.05 7.72 25.84
N GLY A 173 7.34 8.69 24.97
CA GLY A 173 6.58 8.86 23.73
C GLY A 173 6.62 7.55 22.95
N LEU A 174 5.46 6.94 22.72
CA LEU A 174 5.34 5.70 21.96
C LEU A 174 5.74 6.00 20.50
N THR A 175 6.97 5.67 20.13
CA THR A 175 7.41 5.75 18.74
C THR A 175 6.76 4.61 17.96
N PRO A 176 6.17 4.88 16.78
CA PRO A 176 5.58 3.82 15.98
C PRO A 176 6.65 2.78 15.58
N PRO A 177 6.30 1.49 15.55
CA PRO A 177 7.25 0.43 15.20
C PRO A 177 7.77 0.63 13.77
N PRO A 178 9.04 0.27 13.48
CA PRO A 178 9.57 0.35 12.13
C PRO A 178 8.82 -0.62 11.21
N LEU A 179 8.14 -0.08 10.20
CA LEU A 179 7.32 -0.84 9.26
C LEU A 179 8.12 -1.39 8.06
N HIS A 180 9.39 -0.98 7.92
CA HIS A 180 10.18 -1.16 6.71
C HIS A 180 11.59 -1.66 7.02
N CYS A 181 12.08 -2.58 6.19
CA CYS A 181 13.51 -2.74 5.97
C CYS A 181 13.85 -2.29 4.55
N THR A 182 15.05 -1.73 4.39
CA THR A 182 15.52 -1.12 3.14
C THR A 182 15.47 -2.07 1.95
N GLU A 183 15.79 -3.34 2.18
CA GLU A 183 15.83 -4.39 1.17
C GLU A 183 14.42 -4.73 0.67
N SER A 184 13.45 -4.79 1.58
CA SER A 184 12.04 -5.06 1.23
C SER A 184 11.45 -3.91 0.42
N GLU A 185 11.79 -2.65 0.74
CA GLU A 185 11.31 -1.50 -0.02
C GLU A 185 11.92 -1.41 -1.42
N VAL A 186 13.20 -1.74 -1.59
CA VAL A 186 13.85 -1.79 -2.91
C VAL A 186 13.18 -2.85 -3.79
N LEU A 187 12.96 -4.06 -3.25
CA LEU A 187 12.26 -5.12 -3.97
C LEU A 187 10.80 -4.77 -4.25
N GLY A 188 10.12 -4.13 -3.30
CA GLY A 188 8.77 -3.61 -3.46
C GLY A 188 8.66 -2.61 -4.59
N GLY A 189 9.58 -1.63 -4.64
CA GLY A 189 9.65 -0.64 -5.72
C GLY A 189 9.89 -1.28 -7.09
N ALA A 190 10.80 -2.25 -7.17
CA ALA A 190 11.05 -2.99 -8.41
C ALA A 190 9.81 -3.76 -8.88
N LEU A 191 9.10 -4.44 -7.97
CA LEU A 191 7.85 -5.14 -8.30
C LEU A 191 6.75 -4.15 -8.72
N SER A 192 6.62 -3.00 -8.07
CA SER A 192 5.67 -1.96 -8.47
C SER A 192 5.96 -1.42 -9.87
N ALA A 193 7.24 -1.24 -10.23
CA ALA A 193 7.64 -0.82 -11.58
C ALA A 193 7.30 -1.89 -12.64
N VAL A 194 7.51 -3.17 -12.32
CA VAL A 194 7.10 -4.29 -13.17
C VAL A 194 5.58 -4.31 -13.35
N LEU A 195 4.80 -4.15 -12.27
CA LEU A 195 3.33 -4.14 -12.32
C LEU A 195 2.79 -2.92 -13.07
N THR A 196 3.49 -1.80 -13.04
CA THR A 196 3.13 -0.62 -13.85
C THR A 196 3.34 -0.89 -15.34
N SER A 197 4.34 -1.68 -15.68
CA SER A 197 4.66 -2.06 -17.07
C SER A 197 3.79 -3.20 -17.57
N ASP A 198 3.46 -4.16 -16.69
CA ASP A 198 2.63 -5.33 -16.97
C ASP A 198 1.62 -5.58 -15.84
N PRO A 199 0.44 -4.93 -15.90
CA PRO A 199 -0.61 -5.10 -14.90
C PRO A 199 -1.22 -6.50 -14.85
N SER A 200 -1.01 -7.33 -15.88
CA SER A 200 -1.59 -8.69 -15.95
C SER A 200 -1.00 -9.62 -14.88
N ARG A 201 0.21 -9.30 -14.40
CA ARG A 201 0.93 -10.08 -13.38
C ARG A 201 0.48 -9.80 -11.95
N MET A 202 -0.46 -8.87 -11.75
CA MET A 202 -0.95 -8.52 -10.41
C MET A 202 -1.45 -9.73 -9.63
N GLN A 203 -2.20 -10.62 -10.30
CA GLN A 203 -2.70 -11.83 -9.65
C GLN A 203 -1.57 -12.79 -9.24
N GLU A 204 -0.57 -13.01 -10.10
CA GLU A 204 0.60 -13.84 -9.80
C GLU A 204 1.36 -13.30 -8.57
N VAL A 205 1.50 -11.97 -8.47
CA VAL A 205 2.15 -11.32 -7.32
C VAL A 205 1.34 -11.51 -6.05
N CYS A 206 0.02 -11.29 -6.09
CA CYS A 206 -0.87 -11.47 -4.94
C CYS A 206 -0.82 -12.93 -4.43
N GLU A 207 -0.90 -13.91 -5.32
CA GLU A 207 -0.84 -15.34 -4.97
C GLU A 207 0.48 -15.74 -4.31
N ARG A 208 1.61 -15.21 -4.80
CA ARG A 208 2.93 -15.52 -4.22
C ARG A 208 3.19 -14.83 -2.89
N LEU A 209 2.52 -13.71 -2.61
CA LEU A 209 2.69 -12.93 -1.39
C LEU A 209 1.60 -13.20 -0.35
N MET A 210 0.75 -14.20 -0.57
CA MET A 210 -0.21 -14.65 0.45
C MET A 210 0.50 -14.99 1.78
N GLY A 211 -0.07 -14.49 2.88
CA GLY A 211 0.48 -14.61 4.23
C GLY A 211 1.69 -13.71 4.51
N ARG A 212 2.07 -12.80 3.60
CA ARG A 212 3.19 -11.86 3.77
C ARG A 212 2.70 -10.41 3.82
N MET A 213 3.33 -9.61 4.68
CA MET A 213 3.13 -8.16 4.70
C MET A 213 3.81 -7.53 3.48
N LEU A 214 3.16 -6.57 2.84
CA LEU A 214 3.67 -5.89 1.67
C LEU A 214 4.68 -4.80 2.06
N PRO A 215 5.72 -4.54 1.24
CA PRO A 215 6.47 -3.30 1.30
C PRO A 215 5.56 -2.08 1.03
N ALA A 216 5.89 -0.89 1.53
CA ALA A 216 5.07 0.32 1.33
C ALA A 216 4.85 0.62 -0.16
N ALA A 217 5.92 0.61 -0.96
CA ALA A 217 5.81 0.90 -2.39
C ALA A 217 4.86 -0.06 -3.13
N LEU A 218 4.88 -1.34 -2.76
CA LEU A 218 4.01 -2.36 -3.36
C LEU A 218 2.59 -2.29 -2.82
N ARG A 219 2.43 -2.01 -1.52
CA ARG A 219 1.13 -1.82 -0.87
C ARG A 219 0.31 -0.76 -1.59
N THR A 220 0.89 0.42 -1.83
CA THR A 220 0.21 1.51 -2.55
C THR A 220 -0.31 1.04 -3.91
N SER A 221 0.52 0.34 -4.70
CA SER A 221 0.13 -0.15 -6.02
C SER A 221 -0.97 -1.21 -5.97
N VAL A 222 -0.84 -2.20 -5.09
CA VAL A 222 -1.82 -3.30 -4.95
C VAL A 222 -3.16 -2.75 -4.45
N TRP A 223 -3.15 -1.91 -3.41
CA TRP A 223 -4.38 -1.39 -2.82
C TRP A 223 -5.14 -0.48 -3.79
N ILE A 224 -4.45 0.40 -4.52
CA ILE A 224 -5.08 1.24 -5.56
C ILE A 224 -5.70 0.37 -6.66
N ASP A 225 -4.96 -0.63 -7.15
CA ASP A 225 -5.46 -1.52 -8.19
C ASP A 225 -6.74 -2.25 -7.76
N LYS A 226 -6.75 -2.78 -6.53
CA LYS A 226 -7.87 -3.50 -5.94
C LYS A 226 -9.07 -2.60 -5.62
N LEU A 227 -8.84 -1.37 -5.17
CA LEU A 227 -9.91 -0.38 -4.95
C LEU A 227 -10.59 0.07 -6.26
N LEU A 228 -9.84 0.15 -7.37
CA LEU A 228 -10.35 0.68 -8.64
C LEU A 228 -10.93 -0.39 -9.57
N LYS A 229 -10.52 -1.66 -9.44
CA LYS A 229 -10.94 -2.77 -10.31
C LYS A 229 -12.17 -3.55 -9.83
N SER A 230 -12.99 -2.98 -8.95
CA SER A 230 -14.22 -3.63 -8.48
C SER A 230 -15.21 -3.96 -9.61
N ASP A 231 -15.05 -3.37 -10.81
CA ASP A 231 -15.78 -3.74 -12.02
C ASP A 231 -14.89 -4.53 -13.00
N ALA A 232 -15.08 -5.85 -13.02
CA ALA A 232 -14.30 -6.87 -13.74
C ALA A 232 -14.30 -6.79 -15.28
N SER A 233 -14.71 -5.68 -15.89
CA SER A 233 -14.98 -5.61 -17.35
C SER A 233 -14.13 -4.62 -18.14
N SER A 234 -13.30 -3.79 -17.50
CA SER A 234 -12.50 -2.80 -18.23
C SER A 234 -11.06 -3.26 -18.45
N SER A 235 -10.64 -3.31 -19.72
CA SER A 235 -9.23 -3.41 -20.14
C SER A 235 -8.46 -2.11 -19.89
N ASP A 236 -9.02 -1.19 -19.10
CA ASP A 236 -8.50 0.14 -18.89
C ASP A 236 -7.30 0.07 -17.94
N CYS A 237 -6.23 0.79 -18.29
CA CYS A 237 -5.06 0.92 -17.42
C CYS A 237 -5.47 1.58 -16.09
N THR A 238 -4.96 1.08 -14.96
CA THR A 238 -5.27 1.56 -13.59
C THR A 238 -5.16 3.09 -13.45
N ARG A 239 -4.18 3.73 -14.09
CA ARG A 239 -4.02 5.19 -14.10
C ARG A 239 -5.22 5.92 -14.71
N SER A 240 -5.82 5.36 -15.76
CA SER A 240 -6.96 5.95 -16.45
C SER A 240 -8.25 5.83 -15.64
N LEU A 241 -8.44 4.71 -14.93
CA LEU A 241 -9.53 4.51 -13.98
C LEU A 241 -9.42 5.47 -12.80
N GLU A 242 -8.22 5.59 -12.22
CA GLU A 242 -7.98 6.51 -11.12
C GLU A 242 -8.27 7.95 -11.50
N ARG A 243 -7.85 8.40 -12.69
CA ARG A 243 -8.18 9.74 -13.21
C ARG A 243 -9.69 9.92 -13.35
N ARG A 244 -10.40 8.93 -13.90
CA ARG A 244 -11.86 8.98 -14.06
C ARG A 244 -12.57 9.11 -12.71
N GLU A 245 -12.16 8.34 -11.71
CA GLU A 245 -12.75 8.41 -10.37
C GLU A 245 -12.40 9.72 -9.65
N ARG A 246 -11.17 10.22 -9.78
CA ARG A 246 -10.78 11.55 -9.26
C ARG A 246 -11.69 12.65 -9.82
N GLU A 247 -11.91 12.66 -11.14
CA GLU A 247 -12.77 13.64 -11.79
C GLU A 247 -14.23 13.50 -11.36
N ARG A 248 -14.75 12.26 -11.28
CA ARG A 248 -16.14 11.98 -10.87
C ARG A 248 -16.38 12.43 -9.43
N PHE A 249 -15.52 12.01 -8.51
CA PHE A 249 -15.59 12.36 -7.09
C PHE A 249 -15.48 13.88 -6.91
N GLY A 250 -14.52 14.51 -7.58
CA GLY A 250 -14.30 15.96 -7.53
C GLY A 250 -15.49 16.78 -8.00
N ARG A 251 -16.11 16.42 -9.13
CA ARG A 251 -17.32 17.09 -9.63
C ARG A 251 -18.48 16.99 -8.65
N THR A 252 -18.64 15.84 -7.99
CA THR A 252 -19.69 15.64 -6.98
C THR A 252 -19.44 16.51 -5.74
N VAL A 253 -18.21 16.52 -5.23
CA VAL A 253 -17.82 17.38 -4.10
C VAL A 253 -18.02 18.86 -4.44
N GLU A 254 -17.59 19.32 -5.61
CA GLU A 254 -17.77 20.71 -6.04
C GLU A 254 -19.25 21.10 -6.09
N ARG A 255 -20.08 20.25 -6.70
CA ARG A 255 -21.54 20.46 -6.73
C ARG A 255 -22.11 20.55 -5.32
N ARG A 256 -21.70 19.68 -4.40
CA ARG A 256 -22.17 19.66 -3.00
C ARG A 256 -21.68 20.87 -2.21
N VAL A 257 -20.44 21.30 -2.38
CA VAL A 257 -19.90 22.54 -1.79
C VAL A 257 -20.74 23.74 -2.21
N ALA A 258 -21.08 23.84 -3.49
CA ALA A 258 -21.93 24.92 -4.00
C ALA A 258 -23.36 24.87 -3.44
N LEU A 259 -23.97 23.68 -3.38
CA LEU A 259 -25.31 23.47 -2.81
C LEU A 259 -25.37 23.84 -1.33
N LEU A 260 -24.37 23.42 -0.55
CA LEU A 260 -24.26 23.69 0.88
C LEU A 260 -23.70 25.08 1.19
N LYS A 261 -23.34 25.86 0.15
CA LYS A 261 -22.73 27.21 0.25
C LYS A 261 -21.49 27.24 1.15
N LEU A 262 -20.67 26.19 1.09
CA LEU A 262 -19.45 26.07 1.87
C LEU A 262 -18.29 26.84 1.21
N ARG A 263 -17.34 27.31 2.03
CA ARG A 263 -16.11 27.92 1.53
C ARG A 263 -15.09 26.90 1.04
N SER A 264 -15.11 25.70 1.62
CA SER A 264 -14.22 24.58 1.30
C SER A 264 -14.90 23.26 1.67
N ALA A 265 -14.58 22.18 0.97
CA ALA A 265 -15.02 20.82 1.33
C ALA A 265 -14.34 20.31 2.61
N THR A 266 -13.16 20.83 2.95
CA THR A 266 -12.36 20.41 4.11
C THR A 266 -12.94 20.84 5.46
N ARG A 267 -13.99 21.67 5.46
CA ARG A 267 -14.70 22.11 6.67
C ARG A 267 -16.20 22.08 6.41
N SER A 268 -16.85 21.06 6.94
CA SER A 268 -18.30 20.90 6.85
C SER A 268 -19.01 21.54 8.05
N PRO A 269 -20.36 21.64 8.02
CA PRO A 269 -21.15 22.08 9.18
C PRO A 269 -20.94 21.24 10.44
N ILE A 270 -20.54 19.97 10.28
CA ILE A 270 -20.30 19.03 11.39
C ILE A 270 -18.80 18.89 11.72
N SER A 271 -17.93 19.78 11.23
CA SER A 271 -16.46 19.68 11.42
C SER A 271 -16.06 19.50 12.88
N GLY A 272 -16.69 20.24 13.80
CA GLY A 272 -16.38 20.11 15.24
C GLY A 272 -16.77 18.74 15.83
N LEU A 273 -17.81 18.10 15.30
CA LEU A 273 -18.19 16.74 15.71
C LEU A 273 -17.19 15.71 15.17
N ILE A 274 -16.78 15.86 13.91
CA ILE A 274 -15.75 15.01 13.28
C ILE A 274 -14.43 15.14 14.04
N GLU A 275 -14.01 16.38 14.35
CA GLU A 275 -12.75 16.65 15.06
C GLU A 275 -12.73 15.98 16.44
N ASN A 276 -13.80 16.10 17.21
CA ASN A 276 -13.88 15.46 18.53
C ASN A 276 -13.85 13.93 18.41
N ALA A 277 -14.60 13.35 17.47
CA ALA A 277 -14.63 11.90 17.26
C ALA A 277 -13.26 11.37 16.81
N VAL A 278 -12.57 12.07 15.90
CA VAL A 278 -11.22 11.67 15.45
C VAL A 278 -10.25 11.66 16.63
N VAL A 279 -10.21 12.73 17.43
CA VAL A 279 -9.32 12.80 18.60
C VAL A 279 -9.63 11.66 19.58
N GLU A 280 -10.91 11.45 19.90
CA GLU A 280 -11.34 10.40 20.81
C GLU A 280 -10.97 8.99 20.33
N VAL A 281 -11.13 8.69 19.04
CA VAL A 281 -10.75 7.40 18.45
C VAL A 281 -9.23 7.21 18.50
N TYR A 282 -8.44 8.22 18.12
CA TYR A 282 -6.98 8.14 18.18
C TYR A 282 -6.46 7.93 19.61
N GLU A 283 -7.10 8.53 20.61
CA GLU A 283 -6.74 8.37 22.03
C GLU A 283 -7.14 7.01 22.60
N ARG A 284 -8.27 6.45 22.16
CA ARG A 284 -8.80 5.19 22.71
C ARG A 284 -8.29 3.94 22.02
N THR A 285 -8.00 4.01 20.73
CA THR A 285 -7.63 2.84 19.93
C THR A 285 -6.12 2.54 20.09
N PRO A 286 -5.72 1.39 20.68
CA PRO A 286 -4.33 1.14 21.07
C PRO A 286 -3.30 1.33 19.95
N CYS A 287 -3.56 0.85 18.73
CA CYS A 287 -2.63 1.00 17.61
C CYS A 287 -2.48 2.44 17.09
N MET A 288 -3.42 3.32 17.42
CA MET A 288 -3.47 4.72 16.95
C MET A 288 -2.90 5.69 17.97
N GLN A 289 -2.76 5.28 19.25
CA GLN A 289 -2.30 6.14 20.34
C GLN A 289 -0.93 6.78 20.09
N ALA A 290 -0.01 6.07 19.42
CA ALA A 290 1.29 6.61 19.00
C ALA A 290 1.17 7.85 18.08
N PHE A 291 0.03 8.01 17.41
CA PHE A 291 -0.26 9.10 16.47
C PHE A 291 -1.25 10.13 17.04
N ALA A 292 -1.77 9.94 18.26
CA ALA A 292 -2.77 10.84 18.86
C ALA A 292 -2.26 12.27 19.13
N THR A 293 -0.95 12.49 19.13
CA THR A 293 -0.34 13.82 19.25
C THR A 293 0.11 14.40 17.91
N SER A 294 0.00 13.62 16.83
CA SER A 294 0.41 14.06 15.49
C SER A 294 -0.66 14.96 14.87
N GLU A 295 -0.45 16.28 14.97
CA GLU A 295 -1.33 17.29 14.35
C GLU A 295 -1.52 17.03 12.86
N ARG A 296 -0.49 16.49 12.20
CA ARG A 296 -0.53 16.15 10.79
C ARG A 296 -1.55 15.04 10.51
N MET A 297 -1.43 13.90 11.20
CA MET A 297 -2.31 12.74 10.99
C MET A 297 -3.76 13.08 11.34
N ILE A 298 -3.97 13.70 12.50
CA ILE A 298 -5.31 14.12 12.94
C ILE A 298 -5.90 15.15 11.96
N GLY A 299 -5.11 16.14 11.55
CA GLY A 299 -5.53 17.16 10.60
C GLY A 299 -5.89 16.57 9.23
N GLU A 300 -5.15 15.57 8.75
CA GLU A 300 -5.46 14.82 7.52
C GLU A 300 -6.76 14.02 7.67
N SER A 301 -6.95 13.31 8.79
CA SER A 301 -8.17 12.52 9.05
C SER A 301 -9.41 13.41 9.08
N CYS A 302 -9.35 14.52 9.83
CA CYS A 302 -10.46 15.48 9.93
C CYS A 302 -10.83 16.06 8.57
N LYS A 303 -9.84 16.48 7.76
CA LYS A 303 -10.10 17.05 6.43
C LYS A 303 -10.71 16.02 5.49
N ALA A 304 -10.18 14.80 5.47
CA ALA A 304 -10.68 13.74 4.61
C ALA A 304 -12.13 13.34 4.97
N LEU A 305 -12.43 13.14 6.25
CA LEU A 305 -13.79 12.80 6.68
C LEU A 305 -14.79 13.94 6.43
N ASN A 306 -14.36 15.20 6.55
CA ASN A 306 -15.19 16.35 6.16
C ASN A 306 -15.50 16.34 4.65
N ILE A 307 -14.51 16.08 3.79
CA ILE A 307 -14.70 15.98 2.34
C ILE A 307 -15.67 14.83 2.01
N LEU A 308 -15.49 13.66 2.65
CA LEU A 308 -16.37 12.52 2.46
C LEU A 308 -17.81 12.85 2.89
N TYR A 309 -18.00 13.50 4.03
CA TYR A 309 -19.33 13.95 4.46
C TYR A 309 -19.94 14.94 3.47
N VAL A 310 -19.17 15.87 2.90
CA VAL A 310 -19.69 16.79 1.86
C VAL A 310 -20.11 16.02 0.61
N HIS A 311 -19.38 14.96 0.25
CA HIS A 311 -19.72 14.08 -0.87
C HIS A 311 -21.03 13.30 -0.62
N SER A 312 -21.07 12.48 0.44
CA SER A 312 -22.12 11.50 0.72
C SER A 312 -23.30 12.08 1.50
N GLY A 313 -23.07 13.11 2.33
CA GLY A 313 -24.04 13.65 3.28
C GLY A 313 -24.20 12.81 4.56
N VAL A 314 -23.41 11.74 4.71
CA VAL A 314 -23.51 10.79 5.83
C VAL A 314 -22.16 10.72 6.54
N TYR A 315 -22.20 10.70 7.87
CA TYR A 315 -21.03 10.53 8.72
C TYR A 315 -21.29 9.48 9.79
N GLN A 316 -20.32 8.59 9.99
CA GLN A 316 -20.28 7.62 11.06
C GLN A 316 -18.90 7.70 11.73
N PRO A 317 -18.80 7.71 13.07
CA PRO A 317 -17.50 7.82 13.75
C PRO A 317 -16.57 6.63 13.46
N GLY A 318 -17.13 5.43 13.21
CA GLY A 318 -16.37 4.24 12.82
C GLY A 318 -15.52 4.40 11.55
N LEU A 319 -15.80 5.39 10.69
CA LEU A 319 -15.00 5.67 9.49
C LEU A 319 -13.55 6.06 9.81
N VAL A 320 -13.27 6.53 11.03
CA VAL A 320 -11.90 6.85 11.45
C VAL A 320 -11.03 5.58 11.46
N HIS A 321 -11.59 4.44 11.90
CA HIS A 321 -10.89 3.15 11.89
C HIS A 321 -10.51 2.75 10.45
N TRP A 322 -11.44 2.87 9.51
CA TRP A 322 -11.17 2.50 8.10
C TRP A 322 -10.24 3.48 7.38
N LEU A 323 -10.26 4.75 7.75
CA LEU A 323 -9.39 5.76 7.17
C LEU A 323 -7.92 5.60 7.59
N PHE A 324 -7.68 5.20 8.84
CA PHE A 324 -6.32 5.20 9.39
C PHE A 324 -5.34 4.31 8.60
N PRO A 325 -5.65 3.04 8.27
CA PRO A 325 -4.76 2.22 7.43
C PRO A 325 -4.50 2.82 6.05
N LEU A 326 -5.49 3.50 5.45
CA LEU A 326 -5.30 4.20 4.18
C LEU A 326 -4.32 5.39 4.33
N GLN A 327 -4.38 6.12 5.45
CA GLN A 327 -3.42 7.19 5.73
C GLN A 327 -1.99 6.66 5.87
N ILE A 328 -1.82 5.50 6.51
CA ILE A 328 -0.52 4.85 6.65
C ILE A 328 -0.02 4.35 5.28
N ALA A 329 -0.88 3.71 4.48
CA ALA A 329 -0.52 3.14 3.18
C ALA A 329 -0.23 4.20 2.11
N PHE A 330 -0.88 5.36 2.16
CA PHE A 330 -0.75 6.44 1.17
C PHE A 330 -0.01 7.66 1.72
N GLN A 331 0.79 7.48 2.76
CA GLN A 331 1.48 8.58 3.43
C GLN A 331 2.39 9.36 2.47
N GLN A 332 2.07 10.63 2.22
CA GLN A 332 2.91 11.49 1.39
C GLN A 332 4.03 12.14 2.22
N ARG A 333 5.25 12.25 1.68
CA ARG A 333 6.35 12.96 2.38
C ARG A 333 6.16 14.48 2.35
N THR A 334 5.45 14.99 1.34
CA THR A 334 5.14 16.40 1.13
C THR A 334 3.64 16.66 1.28
N ALA A 335 3.26 17.72 1.99
CA ALA A 335 1.86 18.09 2.17
C ALA A 335 1.26 18.65 0.85
N LYS A 336 0.75 17.77 -0.01
CA LYS A 336 -0.04 18.18 -1.18
C LYS A 336 -1.47 18.46 -0.73
N ALA A 337 -2.06 19.55 -1.23
CA ALA A 337 -3.44 19.93 -0.89
C ALA A 337 -4.47 18.87 -1.34
N GLU A 338 -4.13 18.09 -2.37
CA GLU A 338 -4.99 17.07 -2.98
C GLU A 338 -5.04 15.77 -2.17
N HIS A 339 -4.06 15.51 -1.32
CA HIS A 339 -3.94 14.25 -0.60
C HIS A 339 -5.19 13.91 0.24
N CYS A 340 -5.79 14.90 0.90
CA CYS A 340 -7.00 14.67 1.68
C CYS A 340 -8.20 14.32 0.79
N TYR A 341 -8.26 14.82 -0.45
CA TYR A 341 -9.30 14.46 -1.41
C TYR A 341 -9.11 13.02 -1.91
N GLU A 342 -7.86 12.62 -2.18
CA GLU A 342 -7.53 11.24 -2.57
C GLU A 342 -7.89 10.25 -1.47
N LEU A 343 -7.49 10.51 -0.22
CA LEU A 343 -7.86 9.67 0.92
C LEU A 343 -9.39 9.55 1.09
N SER A 344 -10.12 10.65 0.88
CA SER A 344 -11.58 10.64 0.94
C SER A 344 -12.20 9.80 -0.17
N MET A 345 -11.64 9.89 -1.39
CA MET A 345 -12.06 9.11 -2.53
C MET A 345 -11.77 7.62 -2.31
N TYR A 346 -10.57 7.26 -1.85
CA TYR A 346 -10.23 5.86 -1.55
C TYR A 346 -11.11 5.29 -0.45
N LEU A 347 -11.38 6.06 0.63
CA LEU A 347 -12.30 5.64 1.67
C LEU A 347 -13.74 5.48 1.12
N HIS A 348 -14.16 6.35 0.20
CA HIS A 348 -15.45 6.23 -0.46
C HIS A 348 -15.55 4.95 -1.30
N LEU A 349 -14.56 4.68 -2.15
CA LEU A 349 -14.48 3.45 -2.95
C LEU A 349 -14.44 2.21 -2.06
N LEU A 350 -13.72 2.29 -0.94
CA LEU A 350 -13.67 1.23 0.05
C LEU A 350 -15.06 1.00 0.69
N SER A 351 -15.80 2.07 0.98
CA SER A 351 -17.16 2.00 1.55
C SER A 351 -18.25 1.57 0.58
N GLU A 352 -18.10 1.85 -0.72
CA GLU A 352 -19.06 1.41 -1.74
C GLU A 352 -18.75 0.01 -2.29
N GLY A 353 -17.50 -0.43 -2.17
CA GLY A 353 -17.04 -1.68 -2.75
C GLY A 353 -16.91 -2.80 -1.71
N PRO A 354 -15.68 -3.12 -1.25
CA PRO A 354 -15.38 -4.44 -0.71
C PRO A 354 -15.53 -4.56 0.83
N LEU A 355 -15.93 -3.51 1.55
CA LEU A 355 -16.13 -3.61 2.99
C LEU A 355 -17.33 -4.51 3.34
N PRO A 356 -17.17 -5.46 4.29
CA PRO A 356 -18.29 -6.26 4.74
C PRO A 356 -19.28 -5.39 5.52
N SER A 357 -20.57 -5.61 5.27
CA SER A 357 -21.67 -5.06 6.08
C SER A 357 -21.62 -5.59 7.52
N GLY A 358 -22.26 -4.90 8.47
CA GLY A 358 -22.27 -5.35 9.86
C GLY A 358 -22.95 -6.71 10.03
N ALA A 359 -23.96 -7.02 9.21
CA ALA A 359 -24.60 -8.34 9.15
C ALA A 359 -23.62 -9.42 8.69
N GLU A 360 -22.78 -9.14 7.69
CA GLU A 360 -21.72 -10.06 7.27
C GLU A 360 -20.66 -10.24 8.34
N VAL A 361 -20.25 -9.16 9.01
CA VAL A 361 -19.31 -9.22 10.15
C VAL A 361 -19.87 -10.06 11.29
N SER A 362 -21.16 -9.90 11.59
CA SER A 362 -21.87 -10.69 12.60
C SER A 362 -21.91 -12.18 12.24
N ALA A 363 -22.25 -12.50 10.99
CA ALA A 363 -22.24 -13.87 10.50
C ALA A 363 -20.83 -14.50 10.54
N MET A 364 -19.79 -13.74 10.18
CA MET A 364 -18.40 -14.19 10.30
C MET A 364 -18.01 -14.46 11.75
N ALA A 365 -18.43 -13.62 12.70
CA ALA A 365 -18.17 -13.82 14.12
C ALA A 365 -18.83 -15.10 14.67
N GLU A 366 -20.08 -15.36 14.28
CA GLU A 366 -20.79 -16.59 14.64
C GLU A 366 -20.14 -17.83 14.00
N SER A 367 -19.66 -17.71 12.74
CA SER A 367 -18.87 -18.75 12.07
C SER A 367 -17.59 -19.07 12.84
N VAL A 368 -16.82 -18.05 13.24
CA VAL A 368 -15.60 -18.23 14.05
C VAL A 368 -15.92 -18.90 15.38
N MET A 369 -16.95 -18.46 16.10
CA MET A 369 -17.34 -19.10 17.37
C MET A 369 -17.76 -20.55 17.18
N SER A 370 -18.42 -20.89 16.07
CA SER A 370 -18.78 -22.28 15.73
C SER A 370 -17.52 -23.12 15.49
N ARG A 371 -16.53 -22.59 14.75
CA ARG A 371 -15.23 -23.25 14.55
C ARG A 371 -14.47 -23.46 15.86
N VAL A 372 -14.51 -22.49 16.78
CA VAL A 372 -13.92 -22.64 18.12
C VAL A 372 -14.64 -23.71 18.94
N ASP A 373 -15.96 -23.79 18.85
CA ASP A 373 -16.75 -24.84 19.54
C ASP A 373 -16.37 -26.24 19.07
N GLU A 374 -16.10 -26.41 17.77
CA GLU A 374 -15.66 -27.68 17.18
C GLU A 374 -14.20 -28.02 17.52
N GLN A 375 -13.29 -27.03 17.48
CA GLN A 375 -11.84 -27.25 17.60
C GLN A 375 -11.33 -27.18 19.04
N ASP A 376 -11.90 -26.33 19.88
CA ASP A 376 -11.60 -26.19 21.31
C ASP A 376 -12.88 -25.91 22.14
N PRO A 377 -13.64 -26.97 22.46
CA PRO A 377 -14.85 -26.85 23.27
C PRO A 377 -14.60 -26.24 24.65
N ARG A 378 -13.38 -26.39 25.20
CA ARG A 378 -13.02 -25.85 26.51
C ARG A 378 -12.92 -24.33 26.47
N LEU A 379 -12.24 -23.79 25.44
CA LEU A 379 -12.18 -22.34 25.23
C LEU A 379 -13.57 -21.77 24.94
N SER A 380 -14.33 -22.41 24.05
CA SER A 380 -15.70 -21.99 23.72
C SER A 380 -16.60 -21.89 24.96
N ALA A 381 -16.62 -22.94 25.79
CA ALA A 381 -17.42 -22.95 27.02
C ALA A 381 -16.97 -21.87 28.01
N HIS A 382 -15.66 -21.63 28.12
CA HIS A 382 -15.12 -20.59 28.99
C HIS A 382 -15.52 -19.18 28.53
N LEU A 383 -15.41 -18.88 27.23
CA LEU A 383 -15.80 -17.58 26.67
C LEU A 383 -17.29 -17.27 26.89
N ARG A 384 -18.18 -18.25 26.68
CA ARG A 384 -19.61 -18.10 26.96
C ARG A 384 -19.90 -17.89 28.46
N LEU A 385 -19.14 -18.57 29.32
CA LEU A 385 -19.26 -18.41 30.78
C LEU A 385 -18.77 -17.04 31.26
N CYS A 386 -17.69 -16.50 30.69
CA CYS A 386 -17.21 -15.16 31.02
C CYS A 386 -18.14 -14.07 30.50
N ALA A 387 -18.65 -14.19 29.26
CA ALA A 387 -19.61 -13.26 28.68
C ALA A 387 -20.91 -13.16 29.52
N SER A 388 -21.42 -14.29 30.02
CA SER A 388 -22.61 -14.30 30.87
C SER A 388 -22.41 -13.72 32.28
N ARG A 389 -21.16 -13.60 32.76
CA ARG A 389 -20.86 -13.11 34.11
C ARG A 389 -20.81 -11.58 34.19
N ASN A 390 -20.26 -10.89 33.19
CA ASN A 390 -20.11 -9.43 33.16
C ASN A 390 -19.95 -8.94 31.71
N GLY A 391 -21.05 -8.74 30.96
CA GLY A 391 -21.00 -8.04 29.67
C GLY A 391 -20.74 -6.54 29.86
N ILE A 392 -19.48 -6.15 30.11
CA ILE A 392 -19.06 -4.73 30.19
C ILE A 392 -18.68 -4.26 28.79
N LEU A 393 -19.66 -4.16 27.90
CA LEU A 393 -19.52 -3.35 26.69
C LEU A 393 -20.25 -2.04 26.95
N ASP A 394 -19.59 -0.92 26.68
CA ASP A 394 -20.24 0.38 26.74
C ASP A 394 -21.34 0.38 25.66
N PRO A 395 -22.63 0.58 26.00
CA PRO A 395 -23.69 0.70 24.99
C PRO A 395 -23.48 1.91 24.06
N LYS A 396 -22.50 2.78 24.33
CA LYS A 396 -22.03 3.84 23.44
C LYS A 396 -20.98 3.39 22.42
N ASP A 397 -20.55 2.15 22.46
CA ASP A 397 -19.59 1.61 21.51
C ASP A 397 -20.26 1.46 20.13
N ASP A 398 -19.75 2.19 19.14
CA ASP A 398 -20.41 2.34 17.83
C ASP A 398 -20.63 0.99 17.12
N ALA A 399 -19.72 0.02 17.32
CA ALA A 399 -19.86 -1.32 16.79
C ALA A 399 -21.07 -2.07 17.40
N VAL A 400 -21.33 -1.88 18.70
CA VAL A 400 -22.48 -2.46 19.40
C VAL A 400 -23.78 -1.77 18.96
N GLN A 401 -23.73 -0.45 18.75
CA GLN A 401 -24.89 0.29 18.23
C GLN A 401 -25.25 -0.11 16.80
N LEU A 402 -24.26 -0.28 15.92
CA LEU A 402 -24.47 -0.74 14.54
C LEU A 402 -25.05 -2.16 14.51
N LEU A 403 -24.53 -3.08 15.33
CA LEU A 403 -25.07 -4.44 15.44
C LEU A 403 -26.50 -4.46 15.99
N THR A 404 -26.82 -3.58 16.94
CA THR A 404 -28.17 -3.47 17.51
C THR A 404 -29.15 -2.90 16.47
N GLN A 405 -28.73 -1.86 15.75
CA GLN A 405 -29.55 -1.20 14.73
C GLN A 405 -29.81 -2.08 13.50
N GLU A 406 -28.83 -2.91 13.10
CA GLU A 406 -29.02 -3.87 12.00
C GLU A 406 -29.94 -5.02 12.40
N ARG A 407 -29.83 -5.57 13.61
CA ARG A 407 -30.78 -6.58 14.10
C ARG A 407 -32.19 -6.03 14.32
N GLU A 408 -32.31 -4.76 14.68
CA GLU A 408 -33.62 -4.08 14.72
C GLU A 408 -34.24 -3.99 13.33
N LYS A 409 -33.46 -3.64 12.30
CA LYS A 409 -33.93 -3.67 10.90
C LYS A 409 -34.32 -5.06 10.44
N GLU A 410 -33.53 -6.09 10.74
CA GLU A 410 -33.89 -7.48 10.43
C GLU A 410 -35.16 -7.94 11.16
N ARG A 411 -35.42 -7.45 12.38
CA ARG A 411 -36.65 -7.72 13.14
C ARG A 411 -37.86 -6.94 12.62
N GLU A 412 -37.66 -5.71 12.17
CA GLU A 412 -38.69 -4.90 11.49
C GLU A 412 -39.11 -5.54 10.17
N ASP A 413 -38.16 -6.10 9.40
CA ASP A 413 -38.42 -6.84 8.16
C ASP A 413 -39.15 -8.17 8.40
N LEU A 414 -39.12 -8.70 9.63
CA LEU A 414 -39.80 -9.93 10.06
C LEU A 414 -41.20 -9.69 10.68
N ASP A 415 -41.70 -8.45 10.68
CA ASP A 415 -43.06 -8.05 11.12
C ASP A 415 -43.41 -8.46 12.58
N ILE A 416 -42.41 -8.56 13.47
CA ILE A 416 -42.63 -8.87 14.89
C ILE A 416 -42.76 -7.56 15.68
N THR A 417 -43.96 -6.99 15.64
CA THR A 417 -44.29 -5.77 16.38
C THR A 417 -44.72 -6.11 17.81
N TYR A 418 -43.82 -6.03 18.80
CA TYR A 418 -44.24 -5.93 20.21
C TYR A 418 -43.29 -5.12 21.11
N ALA A 419 -43.85 -4.01 21.62
CA ALA A 419 -43.53 -3.27 22.85
C ALA A 419 -42.14 -2.62 22.97
N THR A 420 -42.06 -1.62 23.85
CA THR A 420 -40.90 -0.72 24.04
C THR A 420 -39.98 -1.16 25.20
N GLU A 421 -40.28 -2.31 25.84
CA GLU A 421 -39.42 -3.00 26.84
C GLU A 421 -38.37 -4.02 26.30
N PRO A 422 -38.35 -4.48 25.03
CA PRO A 422 -37.42 -5.52 24.56
C PRO A 422 -36.02 -4.99 24.24
N HIS A 423 -35.81 -3.67 24.13
CA HIS A 423 -34.50 -3.12 23.73
C HIS A 423 -33.43 -3.43 24.79
N LEU A 424 -33.68 -3.20 26.09
CA LEU A 424 -32.70 -3.48 27.15
C LEU A 424 -32.46 -4.98 27.36
N ALA A 425 -33.48 -5.81 27.16
CA ALA A 425 -33.38 -7.26 27.26
C ALA A 425 -32.61 -7.86 26.07
N ALA A 426 -32.89 -7.39 24.85
CA ALA A 426 -32.19 -7.80 23.64
C ALA A 426 -30.74 -7.31 23.61
N THR A 427 -30.46 -6.09 24.07
CA THR A 427 -29.08 -5.60 24.23
C THR A 427 -28.34 -6.46 25.25
N ARG A 428 -28.97 -6.83 26.38
CA ARG A 428 -28.34 -7.70 27.38
C ARG A 428 -28.05 -9.10 26.85
N GLU A 429 -28.99 -9.71 26.12
CA GLU A 429 -28.82 -11.03 25.49
C GLU A 429 -27.74 -11.02 24.39
N LEU A 430 -27.62 -9.90 23.65
CA LEU A 430 -26.52 -9.65 22.71
C LEU A 430 -25.17 -9.58 23.44
N LEU A 431 -25.08 -8.83 24.53
CA LEU A 431 -23.85 -8.69 25.33
C LEU A 431 -23.41 -9.98 26.03
N GLU A 432 -24.32 -10.94 26.20
CA GLU A 432 -24.03 -12.27 26.75
C GLU A 432 -23.45 -13.24 25.69
N ASN A 433 -23.40 -12.85 24.41
CA ASN A 433 -22.79 -13.64 23.32
C ASN A 433 -21.33 -13.23 23.05
N PRO A 434 -20.34 -14.14 23.20
CA PRO A 434 -18.95 -13.83 22.94
C PRO A 434 -18.64 -13.43 21.49
N ALA A 435 -19.53 -13.74 20.54
CA ALA A 435 -19.38 -13.30 19.15
C ALA A 435 -19.34 -11.77 19.01
N VAL A 436 -19.98 -11.02 19.93
CA VAL A 436 -20.00 -9.54 19.86
C VAL A 436 -18.59 -8.94 19.95
N PHE A 437 -17.67 -9.57 20.68
CA PHE A 437 -16.27 -9.11 20.76
C PHE A 437 -15.56 -9.30 19.43
N LEU A 438 -15.82 -10.41 18.76
CA LEU A 438 -15.25 -10.70 17.44
C LEU A 438 -15.83 -9.75 16.40
N CYS A 439 -17.13 -9.43 16.48
CA CYS A 439 -17.76 -8.42 15.65
C CYS A 439 -17.09 -7.07 15.81
N LYS A 440 -16.75 -6.68 17.06
CA LYS A 440 -16.03 -5.43 17.31
C LYS A 440 -14.64 -5.45 16.68
N TRP A 441 -13.86 -6.51 16.90
CA TRP A 441 -12.53 -6.63 16.30
C TRP A 441 -12.56 -6.52 14.77
N MET A 442 -13.48 -7.25 14.13
CA MET A 442 -13.63 -7.21 12.67
C MET A 442 -14.20 -5.89 12.16
N GLY A 443 -15.19 -5.30 12.86
CA GLY A 443 -15.83 -4.03 12.51
C GLY A 443 -14.92 -2.80 12.70
N GLU A 444 -13.88 -2.92 13.52
CA GLU A 444 -12.80 -1.94 13.65
C GLU A 444 -11.58 -2.30 12.79
N GLY A 445 -11.67 -3.30 11.89
CA GLY A 445 -10.55 -3.71 11.05
C GLY A 445 -9.31 -4.17 11.84
N PHE A 446 -9.54 -4.72 13.04
CA PHE A 446 -8.57 -5.22 14.03
C PHE A 446 -7.70 -4.14 14.71
N LEU A 447 -7.98 -2.86 14.48
CA LEU A 447 -7.21 -1.74 15.05
C LEU A 447 -7.29 -1.66 16.58
N GLY A 448 -8.40 -2.13 17.17
CA GLY A 448 -8.59 -2.16 18.62
C GLY A 448 -7.78 -3.23 19.36
N VAL A 449 -7.25 -4.23 18.66
CA VAL A 449 -6.64 -5.44 19.27
C VAL A 449 -5.22 -5.74 18.78
N LEU A 450 -4.83 -5.27 17.60
CA LEU A 450 -3.50 -5.50 17.00
C LEU A 450 -2.63 -4.26 17.02
N ASP A 451 -1.31 -4.46 16.93
CA ASP A 451 -0.37 -3.39 16.65
C ASP A 451 -0.33 -3.06 15.14
N LEU A 452 0.26 -1.91 14.80
CA LEU A 452 0.24 -1.41 13.43
C LEU A 452 0.81 -2.39 12.37
N PRO A 453 1.94 -3.08 12.59
CA PRO A 453 2.45 -4.05 11.62
C PRO A 453 1.47 -5.22 11.40
N ALA A 454 0.85 -5.75 12.44
CA ALA A 454 -0.12 -6.83 12.31
C ALA A 454 -1.41 -6.36 11.62
N VAL A 455 -1.89 -5.15 11.91
CA VAL A 455 -3.01 -4.53 11.18
C VAL A 455 -2.69 -4.43 9.68
N LEU A 456 -1.51 -3.93 9.33
CA LEU A 456 -1.10 -3.81 7.93
C LEU A 456 -1.00 -5.18 7.24
N LEU A 457 -0.50 -6.21 7.93
CA LEU A 457 -0.51 -7.57 7.40
C LEU A 457 -1.93 -8.04 7.10
N VAL A 458 -2.88 -7.86 8.04
CA VAL A 458 -4.29 -8.25 7.85
C VAL A 458 -4.86 -7.53 6.64
N TRP A 459 -4.70 -6.22 6.56
CA TRP A 459 -5.21 -5.40 5.47
C TRP A 459 -4.57 -5.74 4.12
N ASP A 460 -3.27 -6.01 4.09
CA ASP A 460 -2.58 -6.49 2.89
C ASP A 460 -3.21 -7.80 2.38
N GLN A 461 -3.52 -8.74 3.27
CA GLN A 461 -4.19 -9.99 2.89
C GLN A 461 -5.63 -9.76 2.42
N LEU A 462 -6.37 -8.86 3.06
CA LEU A 462 -7.72 -8.52 2.64
C LEU A 462 -7.72 -7.93 1.24
N PHE A 463 -6.83 -6.98 0.94
CA PHE A 463 -6.73 -6.42 -0.42
C PHE A 463 -6.28 -7.45 -1.46
N MET A 464 -5.27 -8.26 -1.16
CA MET A 464 -4.76 -9.26 -2.12
C MET A 464 -5.79 -10.35 -2.45
N GLN A 465 -6.68 -10.66 -1.51
CA GLN A 465 -7.71 -11.70 -1.64
C GLN A 465 -9.13 -11.12 -1.78
N ASP A 466 -9.24 -9.91 -2.32
CA ASP A 466 -10.52 -9.27 -2.69
C ASP A 466 -11.54 -9.24 -1.53
N TRP A 467 -11.05 -8.96 -0.32
CA TRP A 467 -11.82 -8.91 0.92
C TRP A 467 -12.63 -10.18 1.21
N SER A 468 -12.07 -11.35 0.85
CA SER A 468 -12.68 -12.64 1.17
C SER A 468 -12.98 -12.78 2.67
N ARG A 469 -14.22 -13.16 2.98
CA ARG A 469 -14.70 -13.42 4.34
C ARG A 469 -13.81 -14.40 5.11
N THR A 470 -13.28 -15.41 4.41
CA THR A 470 -12.42 -16.43 5.01
C THR A 470 -11.16 -15.82 5.62
N VAL A 471 -10.61 -14.76 5.04
CA VAL A 471 -9.41 -14.09 5.55
C VAL A 471 -9.69 -13.44 6.89
N MET A 472 -10.81 -12.72 7.02
CA MET A 472 -11.21 -12.10 8.29
C MET A 472 -11.48 -13.17 9.37
N GLU A 473 -12.20 -14.23 9.02
CA GLU A 473 -12.48 -15.34 9.93
C GLU A 473 -11.20 -16.04 10.41
N ASP A 474 -10.27 -16.33 9.50
CA ASP A 474 -9.03 -17.03 9.81
C ASP A 474 -8.10 -16.19 10.68
N PHE A 475 -7.99 -14.87 10.43
CA PHE A 475 -7.24 -13.99 11.32
C PHE A 475 -7.88 -13.90 12.71
N CYS A 476 -9.21 -13.75 12.76
CA CYS A 476 -9.93 -13.69 14.03
C CYS A 476 -9.74 -14.98 14.85
N LEU A 477 -9.87 -16.15 14.19
CA LEU A 477 -9.61 -17.44 14.81
C LEU A 477 -8.16 -17.58 15.26
N ALA A 478 -7.18 -17.19 14.43
CA ALA A 478 -5.77 -17.24 14.79
C ALA A 478 -5.47 -16.41 16.05
N LEU A 479 -6.06 -15.23 16.18
CA LEU A 479 -5.93 -14.40 17.38
C LEU A 479 -6.51 -15.07 18.61
N LEU A 480 -7.71 -15.66 18.51
CA LEU A 480 -8.30 -16.42 19.62
C LEU A 480 -7.41 -17.60 20.04
N MET A 481 -6.83 -18.31 19.08
CA MET A 481 -5.94 -19.43 19.37
C MET A 481 -4.62 -18.99 19.99
N LEU A 482 -4.06 -17.84 19.57
CA LEU A 482 -2.85 -17.27 20.17
C LEU A 482 -3.09 -16.79 21.61
N LEU A 483 -4.27 -16.22 21.88
CA LEU A 483 -4.65 -15.72 23.19
C LEU A 483 -5.25 -16.80 24.10
N ARG A 484 -5.42 -18.02 23.60
CA ARG A 484 -6.13 -19.13 24.25
C ARG A 484 -5.80 -19.29 25.73
N ASP A 485 -4.51 -19.44 26.06
CA ASP A 485 -4.11 -19.73 27.44
C ASP A 485 -4.33 -18.53 28.37
N ALA A 486 -4.15 -17.31 27.85
CA ALA A 486 -4.46 -16.08 28.59
C ALA A 486 -5.97 -15.92 28.81
N LEU A 487 -6.78 -16.21 27.79
CA LEU A 487 -8.24 -16.20 27.88
C LEU A 487 -8.75 -17.23 28.88
N LEU A 488 -8.21 -18.46 28.89
CA LEU A 488 -8.58 -19.50 29.86
C LEU A 488 -8.15 -19.20 31.30
N ALA A 489 -7.14 -18.34 31.47
CA ALA A 489 -6.68 -17.90 32.78
C ALA A 489 -7.49 -16.71 33.33
N ALA A 490 -8.21 -16.00 32.47
CA ALA A 490 -9.09 -14.90 32.87
C ALA A 490 -10.28 -15.43 33.68
N SER A 491 -10.69 -14.66 34.70
CA SER A 491 -11.78 -15.03 35.60
C SER A 491 -13.11 -14.33 35.28
N ASP A 492 -13.01 -13.31 34.45
CA ASP A 492 -13.99 -12.29 34.11
C ASP A 492 -13.67 -11.73 32.71
N TYR A 493 -14.47 -10.73 32.31
CA TYR A 493 -14.41 -10.08 31.01
C TYR A 493 -13.07 -9.40 30.73
#